data_AF-A0A3N6FSU1-F1
#
_entry.id   AF-A0A3N6FSU1-F1
#
_cell.length_a   1.000
_cell.length_b   1.000
_cell.length_c   1.000
_cell.angle_alpha   90.00
_cell.angle_beta   90.00
_cell.angle_gamma   90.00
#
_symmetry.space_group_name_H-M   'P 1'
#
loop_
_entity.id
_entity.type
_entity.pdbx_description
1 polymer ?
#
loop_
_entity_poly.entity_id
_entity_poly.type
_entity_poly.pdbx_seq_one_letter_code
_entity_poly.pdbx_strand_id
1 'polypeptide(L)'
;MSRCAVGGRLCRVDPYAAPARADDLSGLPPAYLDVGELDLFRDENIAYANRLMQAGVPVELHVYPGGIHAGELLAPDAELSTRITGYRVDALDRALNTRPLPGTRP
;
A
#
# COMPACT_ATOMS: atom_id res chain seq x y z
N MET A 1 -10.13 5.13 27.67
CA MET A 1 -8.85 5.34 26.95
C MET A 1 -9.08 6.41 25.90
N SER A 2 -8.39 7.55 25.98
CA SER A 2 -8.61 8.68 25.07
C SER A 2 -8.03 8.35 23.68
N ARG A 3 -8.88 8.27 22.66
CA ARG A 3 -8.51 7.99 21.26
C ARG A 3 -8.03 9.29 20.63
N CYS A 4 -6.75 9.38 20.29
CA CYS A 4 -6.15 10.55 19.65
C CYS A 4 -6.03 10.35 18.14
N ALA A 5 -6.48 11.32 17.35
CA ALA A 5 -6.34 11.28 15.89
C ALA A 5 -4.91 11.57 15.40
N VAL A 6 -4.15 12.44 16.09
CA VAL A 6 -2.84 12.93 15.60
C VAL A 6 -1.66 12.52 16.48
N GLY A 7 -1.91 11.88 17.63
CA GLY A 7 -0.87 11.43 18.56
C GLY A 7 -0.23 12.55 19.36
N GLY A 8 -0.34 12.46 20.68
CA GLY A 8 0.45 13.24 21.64
C GLY A 8 1.34 12.31 22.44
N ARG A 9 2.38 12.86 23.12
CA ARG A 9 3.36 12.11 23.93
C ARG A 9 2.77 11.12 24.95
N LEU A 10 1.47 11.19 25.24
CA LEU A 10 0.79 10.41 26.28
C LEU A 10 -0.47 9.66 25.81
N CYS A 11 -0.88 9.76 24.53
CA CYS A 11 -2.07 9.07 24.03
C CYS A 11 -1.76 8.19 22.82
N ARG A 12 -2.28 6.96 22.88
CA ARG A 12 -2.23 6.01 21.77
C ARG A 12 -3.02 6.57 20.58
N VAL A 13 -2.41 6.55 19.40
CA VAL A 13 -3.07 6.95 18.16
C VAL A 13 -4.12 5.91 17.80
N ASP A 14 -5.31 6.38 17.44
CA ASP A 14 -6.40 5.50 17.03
C ASP A 14 -5.99 4.74 15.74
N PRO A 15 -6.16 3.42 15.66
CA PRO A 15 -5.83 2.66 14.44
C PRO A 15 -6.62 3.11 13.21
N TYR A 16 -7.78 3.75 13.35
CA TYR A 16 -8.49 4.34 12.21
C TYR A 16 -7.84 5.64 11.70
N ALA A 17 -6.97 6.27 12.51
CA ALA A 17 -6.16 7.41 12.08
C ALA A 17 -4.76 6.97 11.59
N ALA A 18 -4.20 5.91 12.18
CA ALA A 18 -2.93 5.32 11.76
C ALA A 18 -3.05 3.79 11.67
N PRO A 19 -3.53 3.23 10.54
CA PRO A 19 -3.83 1.80 10.40
C PRO A 19 -2.60 0.92 10.58
N ALA A 20 -1.43 1.44 10.20
CA ALA A 20 -0.15 0.79 10.46
C ALA A 20 0.18 0.59 11.94
N ARG A 21 -0.63 1.09 12.89
CA ARG A 21 -0.49 0.92 14.34
C ARG A 21 -1.57 0.03 14.98
N ALA A 22 -2.45 -0.58 14.18
CA ALA A 22 -3.38 -1.59 14.68
C ALA A 22 -2.61 -2.73 15.37
N ASP A 23 -3.18 -3.34 16.41
CA ASP A 23 -2.55 -4.47 17.11
C ASP A 23 -2.58 -5.75 16.28
N ASP A 24 -3.67 -5.93 15.53
CA ASP A 24 -3.92 -7.08 14.69
C ASP A 24 -4.34 -6.63 13.29
N LEU A 25 -3.72 -7.23 12.28
CA LEU A 25 -3.96 -7.01 10.85
C LEU A 25 -4.45 -8.29 10.15
N SER A 26 -4.69 -9.36 10.90
CA SER A 26 -5.19 -10.63 10.36
C SER A 26 -6.62 -10.49 9.82
N GLY A 27 -6.95 -11.31 8.82
CA GLY A 27 -8.29 -11.32 8.21
C GLY A 27 -8.60 -10.13 7.28
N LEU A 28 -7.66 -9.21 7.08
CA LEU A 28 -7.78 -8.17 6.07
C LEU A 28 -7.74 -8.76 4.64
N PRO A 29 -8.39 -8.11 3.66
CA PRO A 29 -8.35 -8.55 2.27
C PRO A 29 -6.93 -8.43 1.68
N PRO A 30 -6.64 -9.12 0.56
CA PRO A 30 -5.40 -8.92 -0.19
C PRO A 30 -5.14 -7.42 -0.46
N ALA A 31 -3.89 -7.01 -0.32
CA ALA A 31 -3.51 -5.60 -0.42
C ALA A 31 -2.52 -5.36 -1.56
N TYR A 32 -2.76 -4.29 -2.32
CA TYR A 32 -1.79 -3.71 -3.25
C TYR A 32 -1.31 -2.38 -2.67
N LEU A 33 0.01 -2.19 -2.62
CA LEU A 33 0.65 -0.96 -2.17
C LEU A 33 1.71 -0.55 -3.18
N ASP A 34 1.83 0.75 -3.43
CA ASP A 34 2.97 1.28 -4.14
C ASP A 34 3.48 2.59 -3.54
N VAL A 35 4.76 2.87 -3.77
CA VAL A 35 5.42 4.08 -3.26
C VAL A 35 6.65 4.44 -4.10
N GLY A 36 6.96 5.73 -4.16
CA GLY A 36 8.19 6.23 -4.78
C GLY A 36 9.41 6.07 -3.88
N GLU A 37 10.59 5.86 -4.46
CA GLU A 37 11.87 5.82 -3.73
C GLU A 37 12.16 7.11 -2.96
N LEU A 38 11.72 8.26 -3.48
CA LEU A 38 11.94 9.60 -2.94
C LEU A 38 10.71 10.11 -2.16
N ASP A 39 9.74 9.26 -1.87
CA ASP A 39 8.57 9.61 -1.07
C ASP A 39 8.91 9.58 0.44
N LEU A 40 8.47 10.59 1.18
CA LEU A 40 8.63 10.68 2.64
C LEU A 40 7.94 9.51 3.38
N PHE A 41 6.92 8.91 2.76
CA PHE A 41 6.16 7.79 3.32
C PHE A 41 6.72 6.42 2.93
N ARG A 42 7.80 6.35 2.15
CA ARG A 42 8.38 5.09 1.63
C ARG A 42 8.59 4.04 2.72
N ASP A 43 9.30 4.41 3.78
CA ASP A 43 9.67 3.46 4.82
C ASP A 43 8.44 3.02 5.64
N GLU A 44 7.46 3.90 5.84
CA GLU A 44 6.20 3.56 6.51
C GLU A 44 5.35 2.60 5.66
N ASN A 45 5.25 2.82 4.35
CA ASN A 45 4.53 1.93 3.43
C ASN A 45 5.19 0.53 3.39
N ILE A 46 6.53 0.47 3.32
CA ILE A 46 7.27 -0.80 3.37
C ILE A 46 7.04 -1.50 4.71
N ALA A 47 7.09 -0.77 5.83
CA ALA A 47 6.85 -1.33 7.15
C ALA A 47 5.42 -1.88 7.29
N TYR A 48 4.41 -1.16 6.78
CA TYR A 48 3.03 -1.61 6.82
C TYR A 48 2.79 -2.85 5.96
N ALA A 49 3.34 -2.88 4.74
CA ALA A 49 3.30 -4.05 3.87
C ALA A 49 3.94 -5.28 4.55
N ASN A 50 5.10 -5.11 5.19
CA ASN A 50 5.74 -6.19 5.95
C ASN A 50 4.86 -6.71 7.10
N ARG A 51 4.18 -5.82 7.83
CA ARG A 51 3.26 -6.22 8.90
C ARG A 51 2.04 -6.97 8.38
N LEU A 52 1.48 -6.55 7.24
CA LEU A 52 0.38 -7.26 6.58
C LEU A 52 0.82 -8.68 6.17
N MET A 53 1.99 -8.82 5.55
CA MET A 53 2.55 -10.13 5.18
C MET A 53 2.78 -11.03 6.40
N GLN A 54 3.32 -10.48 7.50
CA GLN A 54 3.50 -11.21 8.75
C GLN A 54 2.17 -11.67 9.37
N ALA A 55 1.09 -10.93 9.16
CA ALA A 55 -0.26 -11.29 9.59
C ALA A 55 -0.96 -12.29 8.64
N GLY A 56 -0.27 -12.77 7.60
CA GLY A 56 -0.79 -13.74 6.62
C GLY A 56 -1.66 -13.13 5.53
N VAL A 57 -1.67 -11.80 5.39
CA VAL A 57 -2.39 -11.11 4.31
C VAL A 57 -1.57 -11.22 3.01
N PRO A 58 -2.16 -11.62 1.86
CA PRO A 58 -1.47 -11.54 0.58
C PRO A 58 -1.20 -10.07 0.20
N VAL A 59 0.06 -9.74 -0.09
CA VAL A 59 0.48 -8.37 -0.39
C VAL A 59 1.29 -8.31 -1.69
N GLU A 60 0.95 -7.33 -2.53
CA GLU A 60 1.77 -6.87 -3.64
C GLU A 60 2.32 -5.48 -3.30
N LEU A 61 3.65 -5.32 -3.26
CA LEU A 61 4.32 -4.06 -2.93
C LEU A 61 5.26 -3.66 -4.06
N HIS A 62 5.08 -2.45 -4.59
CA HIS A 62 5.95 -1.86 -5.59
C HIS A 62 6.68 -0.64 -5.03
N VAL A 63 8.01 -0.61 -5.16
CA VAL A 63 8.83 0.57 -4.84
C VAL A 63 9.48 1.07 -6.13
N TYR A 64 9.14 2.28 -6.53
CA TYR A 64 9.53 2.82 -7.83
C TYR A 64 10.76 3.74 -7.74
N PRO A 65 11.91 3.36 -8.34
CA PRO A 65 13.10 4.20 -8.36
C PRO A 65 12.84 5.59 -8.95
N GLY A 66 13.37 6.63 -8.31
CA GLY A 66 13.17 8.03 -8.69
C GLY A 66 11.74 8.56 -8.55
N GLY A 67 10.77 7.74 -8.13
CA GLY A 67 9.39 8.17 -7.90
C GLY A 67 9.29 9.10 -6.69
N ILE A 68 8.50 10.17 -6.83
CA ILE A 68 8.19 11.13 -5.74
C ILE A 68 6.75 10.96 -5.26
N HIS A 69 6.45 11.56 -4.11
CA HIS A 69 5.09 11.64 -3.62
C HIS A 69 4.15 12.30 -4.64
N ALA A 70 3.05 11.62 -4.97
CA ALA A 70 2.04 12.08 -5.93
C ALA A 70 2.57 12.41 -7.33
N GLY A 71 3.67 11.77 -7.76
CA GLY A 71 4.26 12.01 -9.09
C GLY A 71 3.29 11.77 -10.24
N GLU A 72 2.40 10.78 -10.10
CA GLU A 72 1.34 10.45 -11.06
C GLU A 72 0.28 11.55 -11.21
N LEU A 73 0.07 12.37 -10.17
CA LEU A 73 -0.85 13.50 -10.21
C LEU A 73 -0.17 14.74 -10.81
N LEU A 74 1.09 14.97 -10.46
CA LEU A 74 1.84 16.15 -10.89
C LEU A 74 2.37 16.03 -12.33
N ALA A 75 2.66 14.81 -12.79
CA ALA A 75 3.17 14.52 -14.12
C ALA A 75 2.51 13.24 -14.67
N PRO A 76 1.22 13.28 -15.05
CA PRO A 76 0.47 12.10 -15.46
C PRO A 76 1.03 11.43 -16.74
N ASP A 77 1.58 12.24 -17.66
CA ASP A 77 2.12 11.76 -18.93
C ASP A 77 3.57 11.24 -18.82
N ALA A 78 4.19 11.33 -17.63
CA ALA A 78 5.50 10.74 -17.43
C ALA A 78 5.42 9.21 -17.59
N GLU A 79 6.46 8.62 -18.19
CA GLU A 79 6.51 7.18 -18.44
C GLU A 79 6.30 6.37 -17.15
N LEU A 80 6.93 6.80 -16.06
CA LEU A 80 6.77 6.15 -14.76
C LEU A 80 5.32 6.23 -14.26
N SER A 81 4.68 7.40 -14.34
CA SER A 81 3.28 7.61 -13.93
C SER A 81 2.30 6.73 -14.69
N THR A 82 2.52 6.58 -16.01
CA THR A 82 1.72 5.68 -16.86
C THR A 82 1.88 4.23 -16.42
N ARG A 83 3.11 3.77 -16.13
CA ARG A 83 3.38 2.41 -15.65
C ARG A 83 2.72 2.15 -14.28
N ILE A 84 2.87 3.07 -13.33
CA ILE A 84 2.25 2.99 -11.99
C ILE A 84 0.74 2.83 -12.12
N THR A 85 0.10 3.67 -12.93
CA THR A 85 -1.35 3.62 -13.16
C THR A 85 -1.78 2.29 -13.78
N GLY A 86 -1.01 1.78 -14.76
CA GLY A 86 -1.26 0.46 -15.35
C GLY A 86 -1.23 -0.66 -14.32
N TYR A 87 -0.21 -0.70 -13.46
CA TYR A 87 -0.11 -1.72 -12.40
C TYR A 87 -1.28 -1.66 -11.40
N ARG A 88 -1.69 -0.46 -10.99
CA ARG A 88 -2.85 -0.27 -10.10
C ARG A 88 -4.13 -0.81 -10.73
N VAL A 89 -4.39 -0.48 -12.01
CA VAL A 89 -5.58 -0.97 -12.73
C VAL A 89 -5.54 -2.48 -12.90
N ASP A 90 -4.38 -3.04 -13.27
CA ASP A 90 -4.22 -4.48 -13.41
C ASP A 90 -4.43 -5.23 -12.08
N ALA A 91 -3.97 -4.67 -10.96
CA ALA A 91 -4.19 -5.24 -9.63
C ALA A 91 -5.69 -5.26 -9.26
N LEU A 92 -6.40 -4.15 -9.54
CA LEU A 92 -7.84 -4.08 -9.34
C LEU A 92 -8.60 -5.04 -10.25
N ASP A 93 -8.21 -5.17 -11.52
CA ASP A 93 -8.82 -6.13 -12.46
C ASP A 93 -8.67 -7.57 -11.94
N ARG A 94 -7.47 -7.96 -11.50
CA ARG A 94 -7.23 -9.27 -10.88
C ARG A 94 -8.10 -9.49 -9.64
N ALA A 95 -8.24 -8.47 -8.79
CA ALA A 95 -8.97 -8.57 -7.54
C ALA A 95 -10.49 -8.63 -7.71
N LEU A 96 -11.03 -7.88 -8.68
CA LEU A 96 -12.47 -7.66 -8.82
C LEU A 96 -13.10 -8.48 -9.94
N ASN A 97 -12.35 -8.79 -11.01
CA ASN A 97 -12.91 -9.40 -12.23
C ASN A 97 -12.55 -10.89 -12.38
N THR A 98 -12.23 -11.59 -11.28
CA THR A 98 -11.98 -13.04 -11.21
C THR A 98 -11.11 -13.60 -12.34
N ARG A 99 -10.10 -12.85 -12.80
CA ARG A 99 -9.18 -13.35 -13.83
C ARG A 99 -8.16 -14.30 -13.20
N PRO A 100 -7.95 -15.51 -13.72
CA PRO A 100 -6.89 -16.39 -13.25
C PRO A 100 -5.51 -15.73 -13.44
N LEU A 101 -4.60 -15.92 -12.49
CA LEU A 101 -3.23 -15.41 -12.59
C LEU A 101 -2.54 -15.96 -13.86
N PRO A 102 -1.79 -15.14 -14.61
CA PRO A 102 -1.01 -15.64 -15.73
C PRO A 102 0.13 -16.54 -15.20
N GLY A 103 0.05 -17.84 -15.46
CA GLY A 103 1.09 -18.81 -15.10
C GLY A 103 0.63 -20.17 -14.58
N THR A 104 -0.64 -20.36 -14.23
CA THR A 104 -1.17 -21.68 -13.86
C THR A 104 -1.76 -22.38 -15.08
N ARG A 105 -0.95 -23.23 -15.74
CA ARG A 105 -1.47 -24.33 -16.58
C ARG A 105 -1.69 -25.56 -15.70
N PRO A 106 -2.66 -26.45 -16.04
CA PRO A 106 -2.80 -27.75 -15.38
C PRO A 106 -1.56 -28.63 -15.56
#